data_AF-A0A974P2M3-F1
#
_entry.id   AF-A0A974P2M3-F1
#
_cell.length_a   1.000
_cell.length_b   1.000
_cell.length_c   1.000
_cell.angle_alpha   90.00
_cell.angle_beta   90.00
_cell.angle_gamma   90.00
#
_symmetry.space_group_name_H-M   'P 1'
#
loop_
_entity.id
_entity.type
_entity.pdbx_description
1 polymer ?
#
loop_
_entity_poly.entity_id
_entity_poly.type
_entity_poly.pdbx_seq_one_letter_code
_entity_poly.pdbx_strand_id
1 'polypeptide(L)'
;MDGAVRWLWRTVAGLGLAVGLGSAALAASPAFQPPPLQGAKPWTSTPFDDAKDSFAFAVVSDLESGYRPGVFEVAAAQLALLRPAFVITVGDLIEGGTEDEARLNTEWDAFDARLKPLHAPFFHVGGNHDLTNLAQRRVWAQRYGPRYYHFSYKGVLFLVLDTEDYAEPRMAEIYRMRADFLEAQKSDPEKARRLPYATLMEAKVGR
;
A
#
# COMPACT_ATOMS: atom_id res chain seq x y z
N MET A 1 74.87 -55.42 -1.35
CA MET A 1 75.10 -55.86 0.03
C MET A 1 75.54 -54.64 0.84
N ASP A 2 74.77 -53.99 1.69
CA ASP A 2 73.32 -53.83 1.90
C ASP A 2 73.19 -53.04 3.22
N GLY A 3 72.27 -52.07 3.30
CA GLY A 3 72.08 -51.19 4.48
C GLY A 3 73.22 -50.15 4.71
N ALA A 4 73.06 -49.08 5.49
CA ALA A 4 71.91 -48.39 6.10
C ALA A 4 72.40 -46.96 6.51
N VAL A 5 71.66 -45.96 7.04
CA VAL A 5 70.32 -45.79 7.64
C VAL A 5 69.76 -44.41 7.18
N ARG A 6 68.44 -44.18 7.16
CA ARG A 6 67.83 -42.84 6.97
C ARG A 6 67.73 -42.07 8.29
N TRP A 7 68.05 -40.78 8.30
CA TRP A 7 67.51 -39.82 9.26
C TRP A 7 66.81 -38.67 8.52
N LEU A 8 65.49 -38.79 8.39
CA LEU A 8 64.63 -37.73 7.84
C LEU A 8 64.01 -36.97 9.01
N TRP A 9 64.40 -35.72 9.23
CA TRP A 9 63.76 -34.86 10.22
C TRP A 9 62.32 -34.58 9.80
N ARG A 10 61.35 -35.14 10.54
CA ARG A 10 59.94 -34.79 10.40
C ARG A 10 59.66 -33.49 11.17
N THR A 11 59.65 -32.37 10.47
CA THR A 11 59.06 -31.15 11.01
C THR A 11 57.55 -31.35 11.11
N VAL A 12 57.03 -31.50 12.33
CA VAL A 12 55.58 -31.46 12.57
C VAL A 12 55.14 -30.00 12.50
N ALA A 13 54.69 -29.57 11.32
CA ALA A 13 53.95 -28.31 11.20
C ALA A 13 52.59 -28.49 11.90
N GLY A 14 52.44 -27.90 13.08
CA GLY A 14 51.21 -27.97 13.86
C GLY A 14 50.04 -27.34 13.11
N LEU A 15 48.89 -28.01 13.14
CA LEU A 15 47.68 -27.59 12.46
C LEU A 15 47.05 -26.38 13.20
N GLY A 16 47.45 -25.17 12.81
CA GLY A 16 46.84 -23.93 13.28
C GLY A 16 45.48 -23.69 12.64
N LEU A 17 44.47 -24.50 12.98
CA LEU A 17 43.10 -24.25 12.55
C LEU A 17 42.53 -23.05 13.33
N ALA A 18 42.73 -21.85 12.78
CA ALA A 18 42.10 -20.64 13.27
C ALA A 18 40.58 -20.72 13.02
N VAL A 19 39.85 -21.33 13.97
CA VAL A 19 38.39 -21.23 14.03
C VAL A 19 38.06 -19.80 14.40
N GLY A 20 37.97 -18.96 13.37
CA GLY A 20 37.34 -17.66 13.48
C GLY A 20 35.89 -17.88 13.88
N LEU A 21 35.58 -17.67 15.17
CA LEU A 21 34.23 -17.44 15.64
C LEU A 21 33.75 -16.09 15.08
N GLY A 22 33.51 -16.09 13.78
CA GLY A 22 32.73 -15.07 13.11
C GLY A 22 31.36 -15.10 13.74
N SER A 23 31.15 -14.24 14.73
CA SER A 23 29.83 -13.81 15.12
C SER A 23 29.26 -13.08 13.92
N ALA A 24 28.65 -13.84 13.01
CA ALA A 24 27.64 -13.32 12.13
C ALA A 24 26.53 -12.81 13.06
N ALA A 25 26.66 -11.55 13.47
CA ALA A 25 25.53 -10.78 13.91
C ALA A 25 24.52 -10.93 12.79
N LEU A 26 23.46 -11.71 13.05
CA LEU A 26 22.27 -11.71 12.22
C LEU A 26 21.81 -10.26 12.23
N ALA A 27 22.21 -9.53 11.19
CA ALA A 27 21.76 -8.17 10.97
C ALA A 27 20.23 -8.29 10.94
N ALA A 28 19.59 -7.78 12.00
CA ALA A 28 18.15 -7.91 12.15
C ALA A 28 17.54 -7.37 10.86
N SER A 29 16.90 -8.26 10.09
CA SER A 29 16.37 -7.88 8.79
C SER A 29 15.50 -6.64 8.99
N PRO A 30 15.61 -5.61 8.13
CA PRO A 30 14.87 -4.38 8.33
C PRO A 30 13.40 -4.74 8.53
N ALA A 31 12.80 -4.17 9.59
CA ALA A 31 11.45 -4.56 10.00
C ALA A 31 10.48 -4.45 8.83
N PHE A 32 10.66 -3.42 7.99
CA PHE A 32 10.03 -3.26 6.69
C PHE A 32 10.89 -3.81 5.54
N GLN A 33 10.27 -4.62 4.68
CA GLN A 33 10.84 -5.11 3.43
C GLN A 33 9.93 -4.66 2.27
N PRO A 34 10.28 -3.59 1.54
CA PRO A 34 9.49 -3.11 0.43
C PRO A 34 9.57 -4.03 -0.79
N PRO A 35 8.57 -3.99 -1.69
CA PRO A 35 8.64 -4.63 -2.99
C PRO A 35 9.71 -3.94 -3.88
N PRO A 36 10.28 -4.65 -4.88
CA PRO A 36 11.27 -4.09 -5.80
C PRO A 36 10.60 -3.17 -6.84
N LEU A 37 10.23 -1.96 -6.42
CA LEU A 37 9.60 -0.94 -7.26
C LEU A 37 10.57 0.16 -7.68
N GLN A 38 10.34 0.72 -8.87
CA GLN A 38 11.04 1.88 -9.41
C GLN A 38 10.05 3.04 -9.57
N GLY A 39 10.52 4.28 -9.36
CA GLY A 39 9.69 5.48 -9.47
C GLY A 39 8.82 5.74 -8.24
N ALA A 40 7.56 6.12 -8.48
CA ALA A 40 6.56 6.40 -7.44
C ALA A 40 6.30 5.17 -6.56
N LYS A 41 5.93 5.42 -5.30
CA LYS A 41 5.71 4.38 -4.28
C LYS A 41 4.35 4.60 -3.63
N PRO A 42 3.53 3.55 -3.45
CA PRO A 42 2.23 3.66 -2.82
C PRO A 42 2.33 3.74 -1.29
N TRP A 43 3.43 4.27 -0.76
CA TRP A 43 3.60 4.54 0.67
C TRP A 43 4.43 5.80 0.92
N THR A 44 4.10 6.52 2.00
CA THR A 44 4.83 7.73 2.39
C THR A 44 6.23 7.41 2.96
N SER A 45 7.13 8.39 2.95
CA SER A 45 8.49 8.26 3.46
C SER A 45 8.65 8.48 4.97
N THR A 46 7.54 8.62 5.70
CA THR A 46 7.55 8.81 7.16
C THR A 46 8.25 7.62 7.86
N PRO A 47 9.15 7.85 8.82
CA PRO A 47 9.77 6.77 9.58
C PRO A 47 8.75 5.91 10.34
N PHE A 48 9.06 4.62 10.49
CA PHE A 48 8.35 3.73 11.41
C PHE A 48 8.69 4.11 12.85
N ASP A 49 7.67 4.24 13.71
CA ASP A 49 7.82 4.68 15.12
C ASP A 49 7.14 3.70 16.12
N ASP A 50 7.02 2.41 15.79
CA ASP A 50 6.56 1.39 16.73
C ASP A 50 7.69 0.86 17.63
N ALA A 51 7.32 0.40 18.83
CA ALA A 51 8.28 -0.22 19.74
C ALA A 51 8.77 -1.57 19.16
N LYS A 52 10.08 -1.86 19.34
CA LYS A 52 10.75 -3.04 18.77
C LYS A 52 9.97 -4.35 18.97
N ASP A 53 9.49 -4.57 20.19
CA ASP A 53 8.81 -5.81 20.62
C ASP A 53 7.28 -5.72 20.53
N SER A 54 6.75 -4.68 19.89
CA SER A 54 5.31 -4.51 19.59
C SER A 54 5.04 -4.74 18.10
N PHE A 55 3.81 -5.10 17.74
CA PHE A 55 3.37 -5.03 16.34
C PHE A 55 1.89 -4.69 16.28
N ALA A 56 1.61 -3.40 16.06
CA ALA A 56 0.29 -2.88 15.81
C ALA A 56 0.35 -1.97 14.56
N PHE A 57 -0.67 -2.06 13.72
CA PHE A 57 -0.89 -1.16 12.59
C PHE A 57 -2.36 -0.74 12.59
N ALA A 58 -2.68 0.36 11.93
CA ALA A 58 -4.06 0.83 11.84
C ALA A 58 -4.62 0.63 10.43
N VAL A 59 -5.87 0.20 10.37
CA VAL A 59 -6.66 0.18 9.14
C VAL A 59 -7.69 1.30 9.24
N VAL A 60 -7.73 2.18 8.25
CA VAL A 60 -8.73 3.25 8.13
C VAL A 60 -9.54 3.00 6.85
N SER A 61 -10.85 3.13 6.89
CA SER A 61 -11.72 2.96 5.72
C SER A 61 -12.35 4.28 5.32
N ASP A 62 -12.55 4.46 4.01
CA ASP A 62 -13.58 5.31 3.39
C ASP A 62 -13.76 6.69 4.04
N LEU A 63 -13.10 7.68 3.44
CA LEU A 63 -13.01 9.02 3.98
C LEU A 63 -14.11 9.95 3.47
N GLU A 64 -14.76 9.59 2.36
CA GLU A 64 -15.59 10.51 1.59
C GLU A 64 -17.08 10.07 1.51
N SER A 65 -17.43 8.81 1.87
CA SER A 65 -18.82 8.34 2.08
C SER A 65 -19.51 8.95 3.31
N GLY A 66 -19.66 10.27 3.32
CA GLY A 66 -20.18 11.06 4.43
C GLY A 66 -19.12 11.88 5.16
N TYR A 67 -18.13 12.43 4.44
CA TYR A 67 -17.11 13.31 5.02
C TYR A 67 -17.73 14.42 5.87
N ARG A 68 -17.14 14.65 7.05
CA ARG A 68 -17.51 15.73 7.96
C ARG A 68 -16.26 16.54 8.27
N PRO A 69 -16.22 17.85 7.92
CA PRO A 69 -15.07 18.72 8.18
C PRO A 69 -14.58 18.62 9.63
N GLY A 70 -13.28 18.39 9.82
CA GLY A 70 -12.63 18.27 11.13
C GLY A 70 -12.63 16.86 11.74
N VAL A 71 -13.43 15.91 11.24
CA VAL A 71 -13.50 14.55 11.82
C VAL A 71 -12.26 13.72 11.46
N PHE A 72 -11.78 13.82 10.21
CA PHE A 72 -10.56 13.13 9.79
C PHE A 72 -9.35 13.62 10.58
N GLU A 73 -9.24 14.93 10.79
CA GLU A 73 -8.14 15.58 11.48
C GLU A 73 -8.07 15.15 12.96
N VAL A 74 -9.23 14.99 13.62
CA VAL A 74 -9.31 14.42 14.97
C VAL A 74 -8.92 12.93 14.98
N ALA A 75 -9.39 12.14 14.01
CA ALA A 75 -9.04 10.73 13.91
C ALA A 75 -7.53 10.53 13.66
N ALA A 76 -6.93 11.32 12.77
CA ALA A 76 -5.50 11.31 12.49
C ALA A 76 -4.66 11.72 13.71
N ALA A 77 -5.11 12.72 14.48
CA ALA A 77 -4.44 13.12 15.73
C ALA A 77 -4.53 12.02 16.81
N GLN A 78 -5.69 11.37 16.96
CA GLN A 78 -5.83 10.21 17.86
C GLN A 78 -4.97 9.03 17.42
N LEU A 79 -4.91 8.76 16.12
CA LEU A 79 -4.10 7.71 15.53
C LEU A 79 -2.61 7.94 15.75
N ALA A 80 -2.14 9.19 15.68
CA ALA A 80 -0.76 9.55 16.00
C ALA A 80 -0.38 9.22 17.47
N LEU A 81 -1.33 9.33 18.42
CA LEU A 81 -1.09 8.95 19.83
C LEU A 81 -0.92 7.45 20.04
N LEU A 82 -1.49 6.61 19.15
CA LEU A 82 -1.38 5.16 19.23
C LEU A 82 -0.02 4.62 18.77
N ARG A 83 0.80 5.44 18.10
CA ARG A 83 2.09 5.06 17.48
C ARG A 83 2.04 3.71 16.75
N PRO A 84 1.14 3.55 15.76
CA PRO A 84 1.13 2.35 14.93
C PRO A 84 2.44 2.25 14.13
N ALA A 85 2.87 1.04 13.80
CA ALA A 85 4.00 0.80 12.91
C ALA A 85 3.78 1.46 11.55
N PHE A 86 2.55 1.35 11.04
CA PHE A 86 2.09 2.00 9.82
C PHE A 86 0.56 2.14 9.83
N VAL A 87 0.06 2.97 8.93
CA VAL A 87 -1.36 3.12 8.62
C VAL A 87 -1.60 2.59 7.21
N ILE A 88 -2.69 1.87 7.00
CA ILE A 88 -3.14 1.41 5.68
C ILE A 88 -4.63 1.70 5.52
N THR A 89 -5.07 1.90 4.29
CA THR A 89 -6.50 2.08 3.98
C THR A 89 -7.11 0.90 3.24
N VAL A 90 -8.40 0.96 2.95
CA VAL A 90 -9.12 0.01 2.08
C VAL A 90 -9.74 0.69 0.85
N GLY A 91 -9.29 1.91 0.53
CA GLY A 91 -9.84 2.72 -0.56
C GLY A 91 -10.70 3.90 -0.10
N ASP A 92 -11.15 4.64 -1.12
CA ASP A 92 -12.05 5.79 -1.12
C ASP A 92 -11.49 6.95 -0.29
N LEU A 93 -10.40 7.54 -0.83
CA LEU A 93 -9.55 8.55 -0.20
C LEU A 93 -9.82 9.98 -0.69
N ILE A 94 -10.40 10.11 -1.88
CA ILE A 94 -10.85 11.35 -2.52
C ILE A 94 -12.29 11.22 -3.02
N GLU A 95 -12.98 12.33 -3.27
CA GLU A 95 -14.32 12.32 -3.87
C GLU A 95 -14.29 11.70 -5.28
N GLY A 96 -13.29 12.05 -6.10
CA GLY A 96 -13.00 11.39 -7.36
C GLY A 96 -14.20 11.35 -8.32
N GLY A 97 -14.46 10.17 -8.89
CA GLY A 97 -15.59 9.92 -9.78
C GLY A 97 -15.64 10.78 -11.05
N THR A 98 -14.50 11.37 -11.43
CA THR A 98 -14.37 12.37 -12.51
C THR A 98 -13.21 12.02 -13.44
N GLU A 99 -13.26 12.51 -14.68
CA GLU A 99 -12.14 12.42 -15.65
C GLU A 99 -11.32 13.71 -15.73
N ASP A 100 -11.66 14.74 -14.94
CA ASP A 100 -10.90 15.98 -14.82
C ASP A 100 -9.62 15.78 -13.99
N GLU A 101 -8.49 15.60 -14.66
CA GLU A 101 -7.18 15.42 -14.03
C GLU A 101 -6.73 16.62 -13.16
N ALA A 102 -7.18 17.84 -13.45
CA ALA A 102 -6.82 19.01 -12.63
C ALA A 102 -7.59 19.00 -11.30
N ARG A 103 -8.87 18.62 -11.35
CA ARG A 103 -9.67 18.36 -10.14
C ARG A 103 -9.07 17.20 -9.32
N LEU A 104 -8.77 16.06 -9.96
CA LEU A 104 -8.18 14.90 -9.28
C LEU A 104 -6.86 15.23 -8.59
N ASN A 105 -5.97 16.00 -9.24
CA ASN A 105 -4.73 16.45 -8.59
C ASN A 105 -4.98 17.37 -7.40
N THR A 106 -5.99 18.25 -7.47
CA THR A 106 -6.38 19.12 -6.35
C THR A 106 -6.90 18.30 -5.16
N GLU A 107 -7.69 17.26 -5.41
CA GLU A 107 -8.20 16.36 -4.37
C GLU A 107 -7.07 15.54 -3.73
N TRP A 108 -6.15 14.98 -4.53
CA TRP A 108 -4.98 14.27 -4.02
C TRP A 108 -3.99 15.17 -3.28
N ASP A 109 -3.77 16.42 -3.72
CA ASP A 109 -2.93 17.39 -3.01
C ASP A 109 -3.53 17.74 -1.63
N ALA A 110 -4.86 17.83 -1.53
CA ALA A 110 -5.57 18.01 -0.27
C ALA A 110 -5.43 16.78 0.64
N PHE A 111 -5.60 15.57 0.09
CA PHE A 111 -5.41 14.31 0.81
C PHE A 111 -3.97 14.15 1.34
N ASP A 112 -2.96 14.33 0.49
CA ASP A 112 -1.55 14.26 0.88
C ASP A 112 -1.20 15.30 1.96
N ALA A 113 -1.85 16.48 1.94
CA ALA A 113 -1.69 17.48 2.99
C ALA A 113 -2.29 17.03 4.34
N ARG A 114 -3.43 16.32 4.34
CA ARG A 114 -4.05 15.72 5.54
C ARG A 114 -3.16 14.65 6.19
N LEU A 115 -2.29 13.98 5.43
CA LEU A 115 -1.36 12.95 5.95
C LEU A 115 -0.12 13.52 6.66
N LYS A 116 0.26 14.78 6.42
CA LYS A 116 1.50 15.39 6.96
C LYS A 116 1.69 15.31 8.49
N PRO A 117 0.64 15.37 9.34
CA PRO A 117 0.80 15.24 10.79
C PRO A 117 1.07 13.81 11.29
N LEU A 118 0.97 12.79 10.43
CA LEU A 118 1.09 11.39 10.85
C LEU A 118 2.54 11.02 11.17
N HIS A 119 2.78 10.42 12.34
CA HIS A 119 4.10 9.96 12.80
C HIS A 119 4.46 8.51 12.37
N ALA A 120 3.76 7.98 11.38
CA ALA A 120 3.96 6.64 10.83
C ALA A 120 3.81 6.67 9.30
N PRO A 121 4.42 5.74 8.55
CA PRO A 121 4.19 5.61 7.11
C PRO A 121 2.73 5.22 6.82
N PHE A 122 2.19 5.82 5.77
CA PHE A 122 0.85 5.55 5.26
C PHE A 122 0.96 4.76 3.96
N PHE A 123 0.20 3.66 3.84
CA PHE A 123 0.14 2.76 2.70
C PHE A 123 -1.19 2.94 1.96
N HIS A 124 -1.11 3.24 0.66
CA HIS A 124 -2.26 3.59 -0.18
C HIS A 124 -2.90 2.34 -0.76
N VAL A 125 -4.20 2.21 -0.57
CA VAL A 125 -5.06 1.24 -1.26
C VAL A 125 -6.15 2.05 -1.93
N GLY A 126 -6.46 1.74 -3.19
CA GLY A 126 -7.47 2.47 -3.96
C GLY A 126 -8.80 1.72 -3.98
N GLY A 127 -9.90 2.47 -3.87
CA GLY A 127 -11.27 1.98 -4.03
C GLY A 127 -11.93 2.54 -5.31
N ASN A 128 -13.25 2.42 -5.41
CA ASN A 128 -14.00 2.89 -6.58
C ASN A 128 -14.05 4.41 -6.70
N HIS A 129 -13.92 5.17 -5.61
CA HIS A 129 -13.74 6.62 -5.71
C HIS A 129 -12.34 6.99 -6.21
N ASP A 130 -11.34 6.12 -6.05
CA ASP A 130 -9.95 6.42 -6.43
C ASP A 130 -9.55 5.93 -7.83
N LEU A 131 -10.17 4.85 -8.34
CA LEU A 131 -9.64 4.07 -9.48
C LEU A 131 -10.65 3.67 -10.58
N THR A 132 -11.91 4.09 -10.50
CA THR A 132 -13.00 3.56 -11.38
C THR A 132 -12.96 4.02 -12.84
N ASN A 133 -12.08 4.96 -13.21
CA ASN A 133 -11.87 5.35 -14.61
C ASN A 133 -10.38 5.51 -15.01
N LEU A 134 -10.12 5.66 -16.30
CA LEU A 134 -8.76 5.68 -16.87
C LEU A 134 -7.97 6.94 -16.53
N ALA A 135 -8.62 8.10 -16.37
CA ALA A 135 -7.95 9.34 -15.94
C ALA A 135 -7.50 9.23 -14.48
N GLN A 136 -8.36 8.70 -13.61
CA GLN A 136 -8.03 8.41 -12.21
C GLN A 136 -6.85 7.44 -12.07
N ARG A 137 -6.88 6.32 -12.80
CA ARG A 137 -5.75 5.38 -12.85
C ARG A 137 -4.45 6.02 -13.36
N ARG A 138 -4.53 6.95 -14.31
CA ARG A 138 -3.36 7.69 -14.81
C ARG A 138 -2.77 8.62 -13.75
N VAL A 139 -3.60 9.39 -13.05
CA VAL A 139 -3.17 10.25 -11.94
C VAL A 139 -2.57 9.41 -10.81
N TRP A 140 -3.23 8.31 -10.42
CA TRP A 140 -2.68 7.36 -9.43
C TRP A 140 -1.30 6.84 -9.84
N ALA A 141 -1.15 6.37 -11.08
CA ALA A 141 0.10 5.80 -11.57
C ALA A 141 1.26 6.82 -11.57
N GLN A 142 0.97 8.11 -11.78
CA GLN A 142 1.95 9.19 -11.69
C GLN A 142 2.34 9.52 -10.24
N ARG A 143 1.38 9.56 -9.32
CA ARG A 143 1.59 9.97 -7.92
C ARG A 143 2.11 8.84 -7.02
N TYR A 144 1.46 7.68 -7.08
CA TYR A 144 1.65 6.57 -6.15
C TYR A 144 2.21 5.30 -6.83
N GLY A 145 2.18 5.22 -8.17
CA GLY A 145 2.77 4.11 -8.92
C GLY A 145 1.81 2.91 -9.02
N PRO A 146 2.23 1.68 -8.68
CA PRO A 146 1.39 0.50 -8.88
C PRO A 146 0.13 0.52 -7.99
N ARG A 147 -0.98 0.02 -8.54
CA ARG A 147 -2.27 -0.13 -7.84
C ARG A 147 -2.33 -1.38 -6.94
N TYR A 148 -1.57 -2.41 -7.29
CA TYR A 148 -1.38 -3.63 -6.51
C TYR A 148 0.10 -3.83 -6.18
N TYR A 149 0.41 -4.24 -4.95
CA TYR A 149 1.77 -4.47 -4.49
C TYR A 149 1.77 -5.36 -3.24
N HIS A 150 2.95 -5.69 -2.73
CA HIS A 150 3.11 -6.40 -1.47
C HIS A 150 4.24 -5.80 -0.67
N PHE A 151 4.27 -6.00 0.64
CA PHE A 151 5.43 -5.70 1.48
C PHE A 151 5.44 -6.65 2.68
N SER A 152 6.59 -6.87 3.29
CA SER A 152 6.65 -7.58 4.57
C SER A 152 6.94 -6.60 5.71
N TYR A 153 6.22 -6.72 6.82
CA TYR A 153 6.56 -6.04 8.08
C TYR A 153 6.69 -7.05 9.22
N LYS A 154 7.84 -7.05 9.90
CA LYS A 154 8.21 -7.97 11.00
C LYS A 154 7.91 -9.45 10.70
N GLY A 155 8.15 -9.87 9.46
CA GLY A 155 7.93 -11.25 8.99
C GLY A 155 6.50 -11.57 8.54
N VAL A 156 5.56 -10.62 8.62
CA VAL A 156 4.19 -10.75 8.10
C VAL A 156 4.09 -10.12 6.72
N LEU A 157 3.60 -10.87 5.74
CA LEU A 157 3.37 -10.42 4.37
C LEU A 157 2.01 -9.72 4.25
N PHE A 158 2.02 -8.50 3.73
CA PHE A 158 0.85 -7.73 3.34
C PHE A 158 0.70 -7.78 1.83
N LEU A 159 -0.49 -8.14 1.37
CA LEU A 159 -0.88 -8.11 -0.04
C LEU A 159 -1.88 -6.99 -0.23
N VAL A 160 -1.53 -6.01 -1.06
CA VAL A 160 -2.41 -4.90 -1.46
C VAL A 160 -2.89 -5.18 -2.87
N LEU A 161 -4.20 -5.34 -3.00
CA LEU A 161 -4.86 -5.71 -4.25
C LEU A 161 -5.77 -4.57 -4.69
N ASP A 162 -5.85 -4.36 -5.99
CA ASP A 162 -6.82 -3.49 -6.61
C ASP A 162 -8.07 -4.30 -6.96
N THR A 163 -9.23 -3.89 -6.43
CA THR A 163 -10.52 -4.55 -6.70
C THR A 163 -11.24 -3.96 -7.92
N GLU A 164 -10.83 -2.78 -8.38
CA GLU A 164 -11.34 -2.12 -9.58
C GLU A 164 -10.63 -2.62 -10.85
N ASP A 165 -9.93 -3.77 -10.84
CA ASP A 165 -9.03 -4.22 -11.91
C ASP A 165 -9.73 -4.78 -13.17
N TYR A 166 -10.60 -3.98 -13.76
CA TYR A 166 -11.21 -4.22 -15.06
C TYR A 166 -10.27 -3.88 -16.22
N ALA A 167 -10.43 -4.62 -17.33
CA ALA A 167 -9.89 -4.24 -18.63
C ALA A 167 -10.51 -2.91 -19.09
N GLU A 168 -9.72 -2.05 -19.76
CA GLU A 168 -10.11 -0.67 -20.07
C GLU A 168 -11.47 -0.52 -20.78
N PRO A 169 -11.85 -1.36 -21.77
CA PRO A 169 -13.17 -1.26 -22.40
C PRO A 169 -14.33 -1.53 -21.43
N ARG A 170 -14.13 -2.48 -20.50
CA ARG A 170 -15.13 -2.82 -19.47
C ARG A 170 -15.21 -1.74 -18.39
N MET A 171 -14.08 -1.15 -18.00
CA MET A 171 -14.06 0.02 -17.12
C MET A 171 -14.86 1.19 -17.71
N ALA A 172 -14.61 1.55 -18.98
CA ALA A 172 -15.35 2.60 -19.67
C ALA A 172 -16.85 2.28 -19.85
N GLU A 173 -17.22 1.00 -19.94
CA GLU A 173 -18.61 0.55 -19.92
C GLU A 173 -19.26 0.77 -18.53
N ILE A 174 -18.63 0.28 -17.46
CA ILE A 174 -19.09 0.41 -16.07
C ILE A 174 -19.24 1.88 -15.67
N TYR A 175 -18.23 2.71 -15.97
CA TYR A 175 -18.23 4.13 -15.65
C TYR A 175 -19.40 4.88 -16.30
N ARG A 176 -19.69 4.63 -17.59
CA ARG A 176 -20.86 5.20 -18.27
C ARG A 176 -22.18 4.71 -17.69
N MET A 177 -22.29 3.41 -17.40
CA MET A 177 -23.47 2.85 -16.72
C MET A 177 -23.69 3.47 -15.32
N ARG A 178 -22.61 3.73 -14.56
CA ARG A 178 -22.66 4.44 -13.26
C ARG A 178 -23.15 5.87 -13.44
N ALA A 179 -22.66 6.60 -14.45
CA ALA A 179 -23.10 7.96 -14.74
C ALA A 179 -24.60 8.05 -15.05
N ASP A 180 -25.11 7.17 -15.94
CA ASP A 180 -26.55 7.07 -16.25
C ASP A 180 -27.38 6.74 -14.99
N PHE A 181 -26.86 5.85 -14.14
CA PHE A 181 -27.50 5.46 -12.88
C PHE A 181 -27.58 6.62 -11.89
N LEU A 182 -26.47 7.31 -11.64
CA LEU A 182 -26.40 8.44 -10.71
C LEU A 182 -27.29 9.60 -11.17
N GLU A 183 -27.34 9.88 -12.47
CA GLU A 183 -28.21 10.93 -13.01
C GLU A 183 -29.70 10.58 -12.88
N ALA A 184 -30.07 9.32 -13.17
CA ALA A 184 -31.42 8.84 -12.89
C ALA A 184 -31.75 8.89 -11.39
N GLN A 185 -30.81 8.52 -10.51
CA GLN A 185 -31.03 8.43 -9.07
C GLN A 185 -31.37 9.78 -8.42
N LYS A 186 -30.84 10.90 -8.94
CA LYS A 186 -31.16 12.26 -8.46
C LYS A 186 -32.63 12.65 -8.64
N SER A 187 -33.32 12.08 -9.63
CA SER A 187 -34.65 12.51 -10.08
C SER A 187 -35.72 11.41 -9.94
N ASP A 188 -35.37 10.15 -10.19
CA ASP A 188 -36.22 8.98 -10.08
C ASP A 188 -35.40 7.74 -9.64
N PRO A 189 -35.30 7.50 -8.32
CA PRO A 189 -34.61 6.34 -7.77
C PRO A 189 -35.18 4.98 -8.22
N GLU A 190 -36.47 4.91 -8.58
CA GLU A 190 -37.10 3.67 -9.06
C GLU A 190 -36.76 3.38 -10.52
N LYS A 191 -36.60 4.41 -11.34
CA LYS A 191 -36.00 4.29 -12.69
C LYS A 191 -34.54 3.89 -12.60
N ALA A 192 -33.75 4.50 -11.69
CA ALA A 192 -32.34 4.16 -11.52
C ALA A 192 -32.13 2.66 -11.22
N ARG A 193 -32.95 2.09 -10.32
CA ARG A 193 -32.96 0.65 -9.99
C ARG A 193 -33.23 -0.30 -11.18
N ARG A 194 -33.72 0.22 -12.31
CA ARG A 194 -34.01 -0.55 -13.54
C ARG A 194 -32.91 -0.42 -14.60
N LEU A 195 -31.91 0.44 -14.38
CA LEU A 195 -30.79 0.61 -15.31
C LEU A 195 -29.77 -0.52 -15.17
N PRO A 196 -29.00 -0.86 -16.23
CA PRO A 196 -28.07 -1.99 -16.22
C PRO A 196 -27.06 -1.98 -15.07
N TYR A 197 -26.59 -0.79 -14.66
CA TYR A 197 -25.67 -0.64 -13.52
C TYR A 197 -26.19 -1.29 -12.24
N ALA A 198 -27.49 -1.16 -11.95
CA ALA A 198 -28.12 -1.66 -10.72
C ALA A 198 -28.02 -3.19 -10.56
N THR A 199 -27.80 -3.94 -11.65
CA THR A 199 -27.66 -5.40 -11.60
C THR A 199 -26.24 -5.86 -11.31
N LEU A 200 -25.25 -4.98 -11.49
CA LEU A 200 -23.82 -5.28 -11.35
C LEU A 200 -23.44 -5.48 -9.86
N MET A 201 -22.21 -5.94 -9.59
CA MET A 201 -21.73 -6.11 -8.21
C MET A 201 -21.30 -4.79 -7.61
N GLU A 202 -20.66 -3.96 -8.43
CA GLU A 202 -20.22 -2.60 -8.23
C GLU A 202 -21.32 -1.77 -7.52
N ALA A 203 -22.55 -1.74 -8.08
CA ALA A 203 -23.71 -1.05 -7.50
C ALA A 203 -24.24 -1.62 -6.15
N LYS A 204 -23.72 -2.78 -5.71
CA LYS A 204 -24.11 -3.47 -4.47
C LYS A 204 -23.03 -3.39 -3.39
N VAL A 205 -21.76 -3.15 -3.75
CA VAL A 205 -20.62 -3.21 -2.81
C VAL A 205 -19.80 -1.92 -2.71
N GLY A 206 -19.89 -1.00 -3.67
CA GLY A 206 -19.26 0.32 -3.65
C GLY A 206 -20.30 1.43 -3.85
N ARG A 207 -20.72 2.09 -2.77
CA ARG A 207 -21.80 3.08 -2.77
C ARG A 207 -21.34 4.45 -2.32
#